data_AF-A0A2G6WPE9-F1
#
_entry.id   AF-A0A2G6WPE9-F1
#
_cell.length_a   1.000
_cell.length_b   1.000
_cell.length_c   1.000
_cell.angle_alpha   90.00
_cell.angle_beta   90.00
_cell.angle_gamma   90.00
#
_symmetry.space_group_name_H-M   'P 1'
#
loop_
_entity.id
_entity.type
_entity.pdbx_description
1 polymer ?
#
loop_
_entity_poly.entity_id
_entity_poly.type
_entity_poly.pdbx_seq_one_letter_code
_entity_poly.pdbx_strand_id
1 'polypeptide(L)'
;MEKNGFYKYSYTAILDDEDQVDDTIKSIAKYDMYSNVKPEVNKEGKLCPTQLWNFDNEDSLKKRKNLDYFKNELKSKIITYLFRNDTLFYKQIDVEFFDETQNSIPGFTSWEKIINYYNSLKIPIEPVVKNTNTGELYTELFMVDNYRTRFFFSEKDKYYGMFTNYLNNSTYYDIRQYWYSGDVFEMYYFD
;
A
#
# COMPACT_ATOMS: atom_id res chain seq x y z
N MET A 1 -16.02 -15.41 -6.63
CA MET A 1 -14.58 -15.17 -6.84
C MET A 1 -14.43 -14.39 -8.14
N GLU A 2 -13.88 -13.18 -8.10
CA GLU A 2 -13.30 -12.61 -9.32
C GLU A 2 -12.13 -13.52 -9.73
N LYS A 3 -12.02 -13.84 -11.03
CA LYS A 3 -11.18 -14.91 -11.57
C LYS A 3 -9.67 -14.78 -11.30
N ASN A 4 -9.23 -13.66 -10.71
CA ASN A 4 -7.82 -13.26 -10.65
C ASN A 4 -7.25 -13.18 -9.21
N GLY A 5 -8.04 -13.53 -8.18
CA GLY A 5 -7.57 -13.53 -6.79
C GLY A 5 -7.49 -12.13 -6.12
N PHE A 6 -8.08 -11.12 -6.76
CA PHE A 6 -8.24 -9.77 -6.21
C PHE A 6 -9.71 -9.47 -5.96
N TYR A 7 -9.96 -8.57 -5.01
CA TYR A 7 -11.26 -8.05 -4.64
C TYR A 7 -11.25 -6.54 -4.81
N LYS A 8 -12.35 -6.01 -5.35
CA LYS A 8 -12.54 -4.58 -5.58
C LYS A 8 -13.24 -3.92 -4.40
N TYR A 9 -12.74 -2.76 -3.99
CA TYR A 9 -13.34 -1.88 -2.98
C TYR A 9 -13.41 -0.47 -3.56
N SER A 10 -14.59 0.15 -3.50
CA SER A 10 -14.82 1.47 -4.09
C SER A 10 -15.30 2.43 -3.01
N TYR A 11 -14.75 3.65 -3.02
CA TYR A 11 -15.20 4.73 -2.16
C TYR A 11 -15.01 6.06 -2.88
N THR A 12 -15.67 7.07 -2.34
CA THR A 12 -15.59 8.44 -2.84
C THR A 12 -15.00 9.30 -1.75
N ALA A 13 -14.12 10.22 -2.12
CA ALA A 13 -13.59 11.22 -1.22
C ALA A 13 -13.92 12.61 -1.75
N ILE A 14 -14.19 13.53 -0.84
CA ILE A 14 -14.32 14.96 -1.14
C ILE A 14 -12.95 15.56 -0.85
N LEU A 15 -12.31 16.08 -1.89
CA LEU A 15 -11.05 16.81 -1.77
C LEU A 15 -11.38 18.31 -1.64
N ASP A 16 -10.92 18.91 -0.56
CA ASP A 16 -11.00 20.34 -0.26
C ASP A 16 -9.65 21.02 -0.58
N ASP A 17 -9.69 22.25 -1.05
CA ASP A 17 -8.50 23.07 -1.34
C ASP A 17 -8.43 24.14 -0.25
N GLU A 18 -7.63 23.89 0.81
CA GLU A 18 -7.49 24.80 1.95
C GLU A 18 -6.73 26.10 1.60
N ASP A 19 -6.10 26.19 0.43
CA ASP A 19 -5.17 27.26 0.07
C ASP A 19 -5.79 28.45 -0.68
N GLN A 20 -7.11 28.44 -0.95
CA GLN A 20 -7.77 29.58 -1.59
C GLN A 20 -8.75 30.30 -0.66
N VAL A 21 -8.53 31.61 -0.55
CA VAL A 21 -9.24 32.61 0.28
C VAL A 21 -10.76 32.71 -0.01
N ASP A 22 -11.28 31.92 -0.95
CA ASP A 22 -12.70 31.74 -1.23
C ASP A 22 -13.06 30.24 -1.17
N ASP A 23 -13.87 29.85 -0.18
CA ASP A 23 -14.56 28.55 -0.07
C ASP A 23 -15.29 28.23 -1.39
N THR A 24 -14.81 27.36 -2.29
CA THR A 24 -15.75 26.74 -3.27
C THR A 24 -15.34 25.54 -4.14
N ILE A 25 -14.09 25.07 -4.25
CA ILE A 25 -13.82 23.93 -5.15
C ILE A 25 -13.63 22.62 -4.38
N LYS A 26 -14.76 22.02 -4.00
CA LYS A 26 -14.81 20.63 -3.56
C LYS A 26 -14.76 19.73 -4.79
N SER A 27 -13.64 19.04 -5.01
CA SER A 27 -13.56 18.02 -6.06
C SER A 27 -13.95 16.66 -5.51
N ILE A 28 -14.66 15.86 -6.31
CA ILE A 28 -15.05 14.51 -5.93
C ILE A 28 -14.09 13.55 -6.61
N ALA A 29 -13.32 12.82 -5.80
CA ALA A 29 -12.43 11.78 -6.28
C ALA A 29 -13.05 10.41 -5.99
N LYS A 30 -13.25 9.63 -7.06
CA LYS A 30 -13.59 8.23 -6.95
C LYS A 30 -12.31 7.43 -6.83
N TYR A 31 -12.30 6.47 -5.92
CA TYR A 31 -11.19 5.58 -5.76
C TYR A 31 -11.64 4.12 -5.81
N ASP A 32 -10.88 3.34 -6.57
CA ASP A 32 -11.08 1.90 -6.72
C ASP A 32 -9.81 1.18 -6.26
N MET A 33 -9.90 0.43 -5.16
CA MET A 33 -8.85 -0.46 -4.71
C MET A 33 -9.07 -1.87 -5.24
N TYR A 34 -8.01 -2.51 -5.69
CA TYR A 34 -7.93 -3.95 -5.91
C TYR A 34 -6.91 -4.56 -4.95
N SER A 35 -7.36 -5.47 -4.08
CA SER A 35 -6.52 -6.14 -3.09
C SER A 35 -6.75 -7.64 -3.05
N ASN A 36 -5.72 -8.42 -2.71
CA ASN A 36 -5.86 -9.87 -2.48
C ASN A 36 -6.52 -10.23 -1.15
N VAL A 37 -6.76 -9.24 -0.28
CA VAL A 37 -7.48 -9.40 0.99
C VAL A 37 -8.96 -9.58 0.70
N LYS A 38 -9.57 -10.62 1.28
CA LYS A 38 -11.00 -10.92 1.11
C LYS A 38 -11.87 -9.87 1.82
N PRO A 39 -13.11 -9.66 1.35
CA PRO A 39 -14.01 -8.73 1.99
C PRO A 39 -14.67 -9.33 3.24
N GLU A 40 -15.02 -8.48 4.19
CA GLU A 40 -15.93 -8.77 5.29
C GLU A 40 -16.96 -7.65 5.45
N VAL A 41 -18.08 -7.95 6.10
CA VAL A 41 -19.05 -6.93 6.49
C VAL A 41 -18.67 -6.48 7.90
N ASN A 42 -18.38 -5.19 8.07
CA ASN A 42 -18.07 -4.63 9.38
C ASN A 42 -19.34 -4.48 10.25
N LYS A 43 -19.17 -4.02 11.49
CA LYS A 43 -20.28 -3.84 12.44
C LYS A 43 -21.34 -2.83 11.97
N GLU A 44 -21.00 -1.95 11.04
CA GLU A 44 -21.88 -0.96 10.43
C GLU A 44 -22.62 -1.47 9.18
N GLY A 45 -22.38 -2.73 8.80
CA GLY A 45 -22.99 -3.31 7.58
C GLY A 45 -22.26 -2.95 6.28
N LYS A 46 -21.09 -2.29 6.35
CA LYS A 46 -20.30 -1.90 5.18
C LYS A 46 -19.37 -3.04 4.75
N LEU A 47 -19.22 -3.21 3.44
CA LEU A 47 -18.26 -4.15 2.87
C LEU A 47 -16.86 -3.51 2.89
N CYS A 48 -15.95 -4.08 3.67
CA CYS A 48 -14.56 -3.61 3.80
C CYS A 48 -13.59 -4.79 3.63
N PRO A 49 -12.28 -4.54 3.46
CA PRO A 49 -11.30 -5.62 3.56
C PRO A 49 -11.34 -6.25 4.95
N THR A 50 -11.06 -7.56 5.03
CA THR A 50 -10.85 -8.23 6.32
C THR A 50 -9.83 -7.46 7.14
N GLN A 51 -10.18 -7.13 8.39
CA GLN A 51 -9.32 -6.41 9.30
C GLN A 51 -8.07 -7.25 9.62
N LEU A 52 -6.88 -6.72 9.30
CA LEU A 52 -5.59 -7.36 9.52
C LEU A 52 -4.80 -6.72 10.68
N TRP A 53 -5.15 -5.50 11.09
CA TRP A 53 -4.52 -4.78 12.21
C TRP A 53 -5.52 -3.86 12.95
N ASN A 54 -5.04 -3.17 13.99
CA ASN A 54 -5.82 -2.26 14.85
C ASN A 54 -7.09 -2.90 15.42
N PHE A 55 -6.97 -4.13 15.94
CA PHE A 55 -8.07 -4.92 16.51
C PHE A 55 -8.64 -4.38 17.84
N ASP A 56 -8.51 -3.08 18.11
CA ASP A 56 -8.81 -2.47 19.42
C ASP A 56 -10.26 -2.71 19.86
N ASN A 57 -11.17 -2.83 18.89
CA ASN A 57 -12.60 -3.03 19.12
C ASN A 57 -13.09 -4.47 18.84
N GLU A 58 -12.20 -5.44 18.58
CA GLU A 58 -12.58 -6.80 18.22
C GLU A 58 -12.27 -7.83 19.30
N ASP A 59 -13.10 -8.88 19.37
CA ASP A 59 -12.86 -9.97 20.30
C ASP A 59 -11.63 -10.81 19.90
N SER A 60 -11.12 -11.58 20.87
CA SER A 60 -9.92 -12.40 20.69
C SER A 60 -10.09 -13.51 19.66
N LEU A 61 -11.32 -14.01 19.44
CA LEU A 61 -11.62 -15.04 18.47
C LEU A 61 -11.54 -14.48 17.04
N LYS A 62 -12.13 -13.30 16.80
CA LYS A 62 -12.06 -12.61 15.51
C LYS A 62 -10.63 -12.21 15.20
N LYS A 63 -9.91 -11.61 16.17
CA LYS A 63 -8.48 -11.27 16.02
C LYS A 63 -7.66 -12.49 15.60
N ARG A 64 -7.80 -13.61 16.33
CA ARG A 64 -7.08 -14.85 16.02
C ARG A 64 -7.41 -15.37 14.62
N LYS A 65 -8.70 -15.44 14.28
CA LYS A 65 -9.17 -15.88 12.97
C LYS A 65 -8.58 -15.05 11.84
N ASN A 66 -8.56 -13.72 11.99
CA ASN A 66 -8.06 -12.82 10.95
C ASN A 66 -6.53 -12.87 10.82
N LEU A 67 -5.80 -13.03 11.93
CA LEU A 67 -4.35 -13.26 11.89
C LEU A 67 -4.00 -14.63 11.28
N ASP A 68 -4.77 -15.69 11.60
CA ASP A 68 -4.60 -17.01 10.98
C ASP A 68 -4.88 -16.95 9.47
N TYR A 69 -5.89 -16.19 9.05
CA TYR A 69 -6.15 -15.90 7.64
C TYR A 69 -4.96 -15.20 6.98
N PHE A 70 -4.43 -14.14 7.59
CA PHE A 70 -3.31 -13.39 7.06
C PHE A 70 -2.06 -14.28 6.91
N LYS A 71 -1.72 -15.04 7.95
CA LYS A 71 -0.55 -15.93 7.95
C LYS A 71 -0.68 -17.06 6.93
N ASN A 72 -1.83 -17.74 6.86
CA ASN A 72 -1.94 -19.01 6.15
C ASN A 72 -2.51 -18.87 4.74
N GLU A 73 -3.55 -18.06 4.54
CA GLU A 73 -4.18 -17.91 3.23
C GLU A 73 -3.47 -16.83 2.40
N LEU A 74 -3.16 -15.68 3.00
CA LEU A 74 -2.45 -14.59 2.32
C LEU A 74 -0.93 -14.81 2.29
N LYS A 75 -0.41 -15.80 3.03
CA LYS A 75 1.02 -16.04 3.21
C LYS A 75 1.75 -14.76 3.64
N SER A 76 1.08 -14.03 4.52
CA SER A 76 1.52 -12.77 5.10
C SER A 76 1.87 -11.68 4.06
N LYS A 77 1.21 -11.72 2.90
CA LYS A 77 1.44 -10.80 1.79
C LYS A 77 0.16 -10.08 1.37
N ILE A 78 0.23 -8.76 1.35
CA ILE A 78 -0.82 -7.87 0.85
C ILE A 78 -0.34 -7.26 -0.45
N ILE A 79 -1.19 -7.29 -1.49
CA ILE A 79 -0.94 -6.61 -2.76
C ILE A 79 -2.11 -5.67 -2.99
N THR A 80 -1.82 -4.39 -3.16
CA THR A 80 -2.81 -3.33 -3.34
C THR A 80 -2.53 -2.56 -4.63
N TYR A 81 -3.55 -2.39 -5.45
CA TYR A 81 -3.57 -1.41 -6.54
C TYR A 81 -4.65 -0.39 -6.21
N LEU A 82 -4.30 0.90 -6.19
CA LEU A 82 -5.27 1.97 -5.98
C LEU A 82 -5.41 2.78 -7.26
N PHE A 83 -6.64 2.96 -7.72
CA PHE A 83 -6.99 3.84 -8.81
C PHE A 83 -7.69 5.09 -8.27
N ARG A 84 -7.38 6.26 -8.84
CA ARG A 84 -8.09 7.53 -8.63
C ARG A 84 -8.69 7.97 -9.96
N ASN A 85 -10.02 8.12 -10.04
CA ASN A 85 -10.76 8.48 -11.26
C ASN A 85 -10.29 7.66 -12.48
N ASP A 86 -10.21 6.33 -12.30
CA ASP A 86 -9.78 5.35 -13.30
C ASP A 86 -8.29 5.36 -13.69
N THR A 87 -7.47 6.24 -13.10
CA THR A 87 -6.02 6.25 -13.28
C THR A 87 -5.33 5.48 -12.16
N LEU A 88 -4.40 4.57 -12.48
CA LEU A 88 -3.61 3.87 -11.47
C LEU A 88 -2.79 4.92 -10.70
N PHE A 89 -3.10 5.06 -9.42
CA PHE A 89 -2.47 6.03 -8.54
C PHE A 89 -1.20 5.44 -7.94
N TYR A 90 -1.33 4.30 -7.26
CA TYR A 90 -0.17 3.58 -6.75
C TYR A 90 -0.36 2.06 -6.77
N LYS A 91 0.76 1.36 -6.71
CA LYS A 91 0.84 -0.07 -6.40
C LYS A 91 1.65 -0.25 -5.13
N GLN A 92 1.17 -1.13 -4.25
CA GLN A 92 1.87 -1.48 -3.03
C GLN A 92 1.90 -2.99 -2.80
N ILE A 93 3.02 -3.48 -2.27
CA ILE A 93 3.20 -4.85 -1.82
C ILE A 93 3.78 -4.80 -0.42
N ASP A 94 3.09 -5.40 0.55
CA ASP A 94 3.53 -5.49 1.93
C ASP A 94 3.67 -6.94 2.34
N VAL A 95 4.72 -7.26 3.08
CA VAL A 95 5.01 -8.60 3.58
C VAL A 95 5.43 -8.49 5.04
N GLU A 96 4.70 -9.18 5.93
CA GLU A 96 5.00 -9.27 7.36
C GLU A 96 5.42 -10.70 7.71
N PHE A 97 6.58 -10.89 8.36
CA PHE A 97 7.02 -12.25 8.72
C PHE A 97 6.59 -12.60 10.15
N PHE A 98 5.52 -13.39 10.26
CA PHE A 98 5.04 -13.95 11.54
C PHE A 98 5.86 -15.16 12.02
N ASP A 99 6.71 -15.72 11.16
CA ASP A 99 7.45 -16.96 11.42
C ASP A 99 8.89 -16.81 10.91
N GLU A 100 9.88 -17.01 11.78
CA GLU A 100 11.31 -16.95 11.42
C GLU A 100 11.72 -18.05 10.45
N THR A 101 10.94 -19.14 10.38
CA THR A 101 11.21 -20.25 9.46
C THR A 101 10.68 -20.01 8.05
N GLN A 102 9.80 -19.01 7.86
CA GLN A 102 9.40 -18.52 6.54
C GLN A 102 10.53 -17.63 5.97
N ASN A 103 11.66 -18.28 5.67
CA ASN A 103 12.89 -17.75 5.10
C ASN A 103 12.75 -17.10 3.70
N SER A 104 11.54 -16.82 3.23
CA SER A 104 11.35 -16.06 1.98
C SER A 104 11.46 -14.57 2.28
N ILE A 105 12.58 -14.14 2.87
CA ILE A 105 12.93 -12.72 2.86
C ILE A 105 13.09 -12.37 1.38
N PRO A 106 12.26 -11.48 0.81
CA PRO A 106 12.43 -11.07 -0.57
C PRO A 106 13.84 -10.50 -0.73
N GLY A 107 14.45 -10.73 -1.89
CA GLY A 107 15.81 -10.31 -2.21
C GLY A 107 15.97 -8.79 -2.34
N PHE A 108 15.34 -7.99 -1.47
CA PHE A 108 15.28 -6.54 -1.52
C PHE A 108 15.70 -5.91 -0.18
N THR A 109 16.60 -6.57 0.53
CA THR A 109 17.15 -6.12 1.83
C THR A 109 18.34 -5.17 1.68
N SER A 110 18.78 -4.90 0.46
CA SER A 110 19.87 -3.97 0.17
C SER A 110 19.75 -3.40 -1.23
N TRP A 111 20.44 -2.28 -1.44
CA TRP A 111 20.44 -1.56 -2.71
C TRP A 111 20.86 -2.45 -3.89
N GLU A 112 21.95 -3.19 -3.71
CA GLU A 112 22.52 -4.08 -4.72
C GLU A 112 21.55 -5.19 -5.12
N LYS A 113 20.86 -5.80 -4.16
CA LYS A 113 19.93 -6.89 -4.47
C LYS A 113 18.71 -6.37 -5.25
N ILE A 114 18.22 -5.17 -4.91
CA ILE A 114 17.16 -4.49 -5.66
C ILE A 114 17.60 -4.25 -7.10
N ILE A 115 18.76 -3.61 -7.30
CA ILE A 115 19.31 -3.34 -8.63
C ILE A 115 19.47 -4.65 -9.43
N ASN A 116 20.08 -5.68 -8.82
CA ASN A 116 20.33 -6.95 -9.50
C ASN A 116 19.05 -7.65 -9.93
N TYR A 117 18.00 -7.63 -9.11
CA TYR A 117 16.71 -8.18 -9.47
C TYR A 117 16.12 -7.49 -10.70
N TYR A 118 16.03 -6.15 -10.70
CA TYR A 118 15.42 -5.42 -11.83
C TYR A 118 16.27 -5.51 -13.09
N ASN A 119 17.61 -5.51 -12.96
CA ASN A 119 18.52 -5.79 -14.06
C ASN A 119 18.30 -7.19 -14.65
N SER A 120 18.06 -8.21 -13.83
CA SER A 120 17.76 -9.58 -14.31
C SER A 120 16.46 -9.65 -15.10
N LEU A 121 15.49 -8.79 -14.75
CA LEU A 121 14.23 -8.63 -15.47
C LEU A 121 14.33 -7.71 -16.69
N LYS A 122 15.49 -7.09 -16.92
CA LYS A 122 15.71 -6.07 -17.96
C LYS A 122 14.76 -4.87 -17.82
N ILE A 123 14.41 -4.51 -16.57
CA ILE A 123 13.60 -3.34 -16.26
C ILE A 123 14.57 -2.21 -15.85
N PRO A 124 14.47 -1.01 -16.46
CA PRO A 124 15.31 0.13 -16.08
C PRO A 124 15.17 0.46 -14.60
N ILE A 125 16.30 0.62 -13.91
CA ILE A 125 16.32 1.01 -12.50
C ILE A 125 17.47 1.96 -12.20
N GLU A 126 17.16 3.06 -11.52
CA GLU A 126 18.16 4.06 -11.10
C GLU A 126 17.87 4.54 -9.67
N PRO A 127 18.89 4.78 -8.82
CA PRO A 127 18.68 5.40 -7.52
C PRO A 127 18.20 6.84 -7.67
N VAL A 128 17.36 7.33 -6.75
CA VAL A 128 16.97 8.73 -6.73
C VAL A 128 17.98 9.56 -5.93
N VAL A 129 18.47 10.63 -6.56
CA VAL A 129 19.35 11.62 -5.92
C VAL A 129 18.56 12.46 -4.91
N LYS A 130 18.99 12.45 -3.66
CA LYS A 130 18.46 13.27 -2.57
C LYS A 130 19.01 14.69 -2.61
N ASN A 131 20.28 14.85 -2.95
CA ASN A 131 20.93 16.16 -3.05
C ASN A 131 21.81 16.23 -4.30
N THR A 132 21.45 17.09 -5.23
CA THR A 132 22.15 17.25 -6.52
C THR A 132 23.55 17.85 -6.38
N ASN A 133 23.82 18.61 -5.31
CA ASN A 133 25.12 19.24 -5.07
C ASN A 133 26.15 18.26 -4.50
N THR A 134 25.70 17.29 -3.70
CA THR A 134 26.57 16.30 -3.06
C THR A 134 26.52 14.94 -3.76
N GLY A 135 25.53 14.69 -4.61
CA GLY A 135 25.27 13.37 -5.19
C GLY A 135 24.71 12.37 -4.18
N GLU A 136 24.32 12.82 -2.98
CA GLU A 136 23.73 11.94 -1.96
C GLU A 136 22.45 11.29 -2.51
N LEU A 137 22.32 9.98 -2.32
CA LEU A 137 21.18 9.18 -2.79
C LEU A 137 20.21 8.90 -1.65
N TYR A 138 18.93 8.74 -1.97
CA TYR A 138 18.00 8.08 -1.05
C TYR A 138 18.33 6.59 -0.96
N THR A 139 18.42 6.07 0.26
CA THR A 139 18.75 4.65 0.51
C THR A 139 17.67 3.68 0.03
N GLU A 140 16.42 4.15 -0.03
CA GLU A 140 15.23 3.33 -0.24
C GLU A 140 14.43 3.71 -1.49
N LEU A 141 14.84 4.72 -2.27
CA LEU A 141 14.04 5.28 -3.35
C LEU A 141 14.73 5.18 -4.72
N PHE A 142 13.97 4.70 -5.70
CA PHE A 142 14.44 4.38 -7.05
C PHE A 142 13.46 4.85 -8.11
N MET A 143 13.96 5.13 -9.30
CA MET A 143 13.18 5.17 -10.53
C MET A 143 13.18 3.77 -11.12
N VAL A 144 12.06 3.06 -11.08
CA VAL A 144 11.88 1.75 -11.72
C VAL A 144 10.94 1.96 -12.91
N ASP A 145 11.42 1.73 -14.12
CA ASP A 145 10.68 2.00 -15.37
C ASP A 145 10.08 3.42 -15.42
N ASN A 146 10.87 4.41 -14.96
CA ASN A 146 10.47 5.82 -14.81
C ASN A 146 9.41 6.13 -13.74
N TYR A 147 9.06 5.16 -12.89
CA TYR A 147 8.17 5.38 -11.74
C TYR A 147 8.92 5.38 -10.41
N ARG A 148 8.60 6.35 -9.55
CA ARG A 148 9.18 6.43 -8.20
C ARG A 148 8.71 5.24 -7.38
N THR A 149 9.65 4.37 -7.02
CA THR A 149 9.42 3.18 -6.22
C THR A 149 10.27 3.23 -4.95
N ARG A 150 9.60 3.14 -3.80
CA ARG A 150 10.23 3.05 -2.49
C ARG A 150 10.22 1.60 -2.00
N PHE A 151 11.34 1.16 -1.44
CA PHE A 151 11.49 -0.14 -0.80
C PHE A 151 11.72 0.06 0.68
N PHE A 152 10.86 -0.55 1.50
CA PHE A 152 10.95 -0.51 2.94
C PHE A 152 11.43 -1.87 3.44
N PHE A 153 12.35 -1.86 4.39
CA PHE A 153 12.79 -3.08 5.05
C PHE A 153 13.14 -2.80 6.51
N SER A 154 12.56 -3.59 7.42
CA SER A 154 12.92 -3.57 8.84
C SER A 154 13.20 -4.99 9.29
N GLU A 155 14.46 -5.29 9.60
CA GLU A 155 14.84 -6.56 10.23
C GLU A 155 14.21 -6.70 11.61
N LYS A 156 14.13 -5.58 12.35
CA LYS A 156 13.54 -5.53 13.70
C LYS A 156 12.06 -5.85 13.66
N ASP A 157 11.31 -5.18 12.79
CA ASP A 157 9.85 -5.32 12.71
C ASP A 157 9.44 -6.46 11.76
N LYS A 158 10.44 -7.15 11.18
CA LYS A 158 10.26 -8.25 10.23
C LYS A 158 9.25 -7.89 9.14
N TYR A 159 9.52 -6.76 8.51
CA TYR A 159 8.64 -6.16 7.53
C TYR A 159 9.40 -5.86 6.25
N TYR A 160 8.74 -6.11 5.13
CA TYR A 160 9.16 -5.64 3.81
C TYR A 160 7.98 -4.96 3.11
N GLY A 161 8.25 -3.80 2.50
CA GLY A 161 7.27 -3.07 1.71
C GLY A 161 7.86 -2.60 0.39
N MET A 162 7.03 -2.52 -0.64
CA MET A 162 7.35 -1.86 -1.90
C MET A 162 6.17 -0.97 -2.28
N PHE A 163 6.44 0.30 -2.53
CA PHE A 163 5.44 1.28 -2.95
C PHE A 163 5.88 1.96 -4.24
N THR A 164 5.12 1.80 -5.31
CA THR A 164 5.34 2.48 -6.59
C THR A 164 4.26 3.52 -6.82
N ASN A 165 4.68 4.78 -6.99
CA ASN A 165 3.81 5.89 -7.34
C ASN A 165 3.78 6.09 -8.86
N TYR A 166 2.58 6.09 -9.43
CA TYR A 166 2.37 6.32 -10.86
C TYR A 166 1.98 7.78 -11.18
N LEU A 167 1.70 8.60 -10.16
CA LEU A 167 1.42 10.03 -10.33
C LEU A 167 2.60 10.87 -9.85
N ASN A 168 3.10 11.76 -10.72
CA ASN A 168 4.28 12.58 -10.43
C ASN A 168 4.07 13.64 -9.33
N ASN A 169 2.81 14.05 -9.11
CA ASN A 169 2.48 15.26 -8.35
C ASN A 169 1.85 14.98 -6.98
N SER A 170 1.60 13.72 -6.65
CA SER A 170 0.75 13.37 -5.51
C SER A 170 1.51 12.56 -4.47
N THR A 171 1.39 13.00 -3.22
CA THR A 171 2.04 12.44 -2.05
C THR A 171 1.39 11.12 -1.64
N TYR A 172 2.19 10.25 -1.04
CA TYR A 172 1.76 9.02 -0.38
C TYR A 172 0.69 9.33 0.69
N TYR A 173 -0.51 8.78 0.55
CA TYR A 173 -1.55 8.78 1.59
C TYR A 173 -1.71 7.36 2.13
N ASP A 174 -1.53 7.16 3.44
CA ASP A 174 -1.61 5.84 4.09
C ASP A 174 -3.05 5.39 4.34
N ILE A 175 -3.81 5.35 3.26
CA ILE A 175 -5.21 4.96 3.29
C ILE A 175 -5.42 3.49 3.74
N ARG A 176 -4.34 2.71 3.67
CA ARG A 176 -4.30 1.30 4.10
C ARG A 176 -4.51 1.19 5.61
N GLN A 177 -3.95 2.11 6.39
CA GLN A 177 -4.03 2.05 7.85
C GLN A 177 -5.50 1.96 8.28
N TYR A 178 -6.37 2.72 7.62
CA TYR A 178 -7.82 2.67 7.82
C TYR A 178 -8.45 1.41 7.22
N TRP A 179 -8.12 1.06 5.97
CA TRP A 179 -8.78 -0.07 5.30
C TRP A 179 -8.53 -1.43 5.89
N TYR A 180 -7.27 -1.76 6.16
CA TYR A 180 -6.95 -3.03 6.80
C TYR A 180 -7.10 -2.95 8.33
N SER A 181 -7.55 -1.81 8.87
CA SER A 181 -8.19 -1.76 10.19
C SER A 181 -9.68 -2.14 10.17
N GLY A 182 -10.22 -2.53 9.01
CA GLY A 182 -11.61 -2.95 8.87
C GLY A 182 -12.58 -1.77 8.67
N ASP A 183 -12.07 -0.60 8.29
CA ASP A 183 -12.87 0.61 8.09
C ASP A 183 -12.71 1.17 6.68
N VAL A 184 -13.82 1.61 6.09
CA VAL A 184 -13.83 2.32 4.80
C VAL A 184 -14.59 3.62 5.02
N PHE A 185 -13.83 4.67 5.32
CA PHE A 185 -14.37 6.00 5.50
C PHE A 185 -14.59 6.71 4.16
N GLU A 186 -15.65 7.51 4.07
CA GLU A 186 -15.64 8.70 3.20
C GLU A 186 -14.63 9.67 3.81
N MET A 187 -13.47 9.79 3.20
CA MET A 187 -12.42 10.65 3.69
C MET A 187 -12.56 12.05 3.11
N TYR A 188 -12.47 13.03 3.98
CA TYR A 188 -12.26 14.42 3.61
C TYR A 188 -10.75 14.63 3.53
N TYR A 189 -10.26 15.03 2.37
CA TYR A 189 -8.84 15.27 2.17
C TYR A 189 -8.59 16.70 1.77
N PHE A 190 -7.39 17.16 2.07
CA PHE A 190 -6.83 18.39 1.54
C PHE A 190 -5.83 17.99 0.43
N ASP A 191 -6.01 18.53 -0.78
CA ASP A 191 -5.11 18.29 -1.91
C ASP A 191 -3.87 19.22 -1.84
#